data_AF-A0A0P9QLU7-F1
#
_entry.id   AF-A0A0P9QLU7-F1
#
_cell.length_a   1.000
_cell.length_b   1.000
_cell.length_c   1.000
_cell.angle_alpha   90.00
_cell.angle_beta   90.00
_cell.angle_gamma   90.00
#
_symmetry.space_group_name_H-M   'P 1'
#
loop_
_entity.id
_entity.type
_entity.pdbx_description
1 polymer ?
#
loop_
_entity_poly.entity_id
_entity_poly.type
_entity_poly.pdbx_seq_one_letter_code
_entity_poly.pdbx_strand_id
1 'polypeptide(L)'
;MTRIFDAHCHIIDPHFPLIANNGYLPEPFGVSDYLASVKPLGVQGGAIVSGSFQGFDQGYLLQALRLLGPGFVGVTQLPASVTDAELDTPNAAGVRALRFNLKRGGSEQLDQLEALALRVHERVGWHSELYIDSRELADIETRLHKLPAISIDHLGLSAEGLPVLLRLAERGVRIKACGFGRVDFPVREALRDINAANPNALMFGTDLPSTRAPRPFQADDIELLIDALGEKDAQRAVWDNAASFYRLP
;
A
#
# COMPACT_ATOMS: atom_id res chain seq x y z
N MET A 1 -7.91 13.37 19.48
CA MET A 1 -7.02 12.46 18.73
C MET A 1 -7.60 12.29 17.34
N THR A 2 -6.77 12.53 16.33
CA THR A 2 -7.15 12.39 14.92
C THR A 2 -7.36 10.93 14.57
N ARG A 3 -8.40 10.63 13.80
CA ARG A 3 -8.69 9.28 13.30
C ARG A 3 -7.62 8.88 12.28
N ILE A 4 -6.99 7.71 12.42
CA ILE A 4 -5.95 7.23 11.48
C ILE A 4 -6.43 6.00 10.70
N PHE A 5 -6.23 6.04 9.39
CA PHE A 5 -6.31 4.91 8.48
C PHE A 5 -4.87 4.48 8.14
N ASP A 6 -4.49 3.27 8.54
CA ASP A 6 -3.19 2.71 8.24
C ASP A 6 -3.20 2.06 6.85
N ALA A 7 -2.82 2.79 5.80
CA ALA A 7 -2.89 2.32 4.42
C ALA A 7 -1.82 1.29 4.03
N HIS A 8 -0.96 0.87 4.95
CA HIS A 8 0.03 -0.16 4.64
C HIS A 8 0.47 -0.89 5.92
N CYS A 9 -0.02 -2.10 6.13
CA CYS A 9 0.58 -3.01 7.10
C CYS A 9 0.47 -4.46 6.63
N HIS A 10 1.19 -5.35 7.29
CA HIS A 10 1.20 -6.77 7.01
C HIS A 10 0.74 -7.54 8.24
N ILE A 11 -0.07 -8.58 8.02
CA ILE A 11 -0.34 -9.61 9.02
C ILE A 11 0.37 -10.88 8.59
N ILE A 12 1.18 -11.44 9.47
CA ILE A 12 1.94 -12.67 9.30
C ILE A 12 1.42 -13.67 10.32
N ASP A 13 0.37 -14.39 9.95
CA ASP A 13 -0.23 -15.43 10.80
C ASP A 13 0.50 -16.77 10.55
N PRO A 14 1.14 -17.36 11.58
CA PRO A 14 1.92 -18.59 11.43
C PRO A 14 1.10 -19.83 11.10
N HIS A 15 -0.24 -19.77 11.16
CA HIS A 15 -1.11 -20.87 10.74
C HIS A 15 -1.27 -20.99 9.22
N PHE A 16 -0.80 -19.99 8.46
CA PHE A 16 -0.86 -19.97 7.00
C PHE A 16 0.53 -20.14 6.40
N PRO A 17 0.62 -20.79 5.22
CA PRO A 17 1.91 -21.05 4.60
C PRO A 17 2.61 -19.75 4.18
N LEU A 18 3.92 -19.72 4.40
CA LEU A 18 4.80 -18.66 3.92
C LEU A 18 5.81 -19.23 2.92
N ILE A 19 6.11 -18.46 1.89
CA ILE A 19 7.10 -18.77 0.86
C ILE A 19 8.31 -17.86 1.09
N ALA A 20 9.48 -18.46 1.32
CA ALA A 20 10.72 -17.70 1.42
C ALA A 20 11.00 -16.97 0.11
N ASN A 21 11.35 -15.68 0.20
CA ASN A 21 11.70 -14.86 -0.95
C ASN A 21 13.13 -14.33 -0.76
N ASN A 22 14.05 -14.67 -1.66
CA ASN A 22 15.47 -14.34 -1.54
C ASN A 22 16.05 -14.72 -0.16
N GLY A 23 15.73 -15.93 0.32
CA GLY A 23 16.25 -16.47 1.59
C GLY A 23 15.64 -15.88 2.86
N TYR A 24 14.63 -15.01 2.76
CA TYR A 24 13.99 -14.38 3.92
C TYR A 24 12.57 -14.88 4.14
N LEU A 25 12.27 -15.20 5.39
CA LEU A 25 10.96 -15.51 5.95
C LEU A 25 10.73 -14.56 7.13
N PRO A 26 9.58 -13.88 7.23
CA PRO A 26 9.32 -12.96 8.34
C PRO A 26 8.97 -13.72 9.63
N GLU A 27 9.24 -13.09 10.77
CA GLU A 27 8.72 -13.54 12.06
C GLU A 27 7.19 -13.36 12.15
N PRO A 28 6.49 -14.15 12.97
CA PRO A 28 5.06 -13.98 13.21
C PRO A 28 4.69 -12.58 13.69
N PHE A 29 3.59 -12.05 13.14
CA PHE A 29 2.99 -10.79 13.54
C PHE A 29 1.50 -10.83 13.22
N GLY A 30 0.70 -11.30 14.17
CA GLY A 30 -0.72 -11.54 14.00
C GLY A 30 -1.58 -10.30 14.18
N VAL A 31 -2.89 -10.46 14.03
CA VAL A 31 -3.89 -9.40 14.26
C VAL A 31 -3.78 -8.81 15.67
N SER A 32 -3.56 -9.66 16.68
CA SER A 32 -3.41 -9.20 18.08
C SER A 32 -2.19 -8.30 18.26
N ASP A 33 -1.06 -8.66 17.65
CA ASP A 33 0.18 -7.88 17.71
C ASP A 33 0.02 -6.53 17.02
N TYR A 34 -0.63 -6.53 15.84
CA TYR A 34 -1.00 -5.32 15.12
C TYR A 34 -1.89 -4.40 15.97
N LEU A 35 -3.00 -4.92 16.50
CA LEU A 35 -3.94 -4.15 17.32
C LEU A 35 -3.26 -3.57 18.56
N ALA A 36 -2.39 -4.34 19.23
CA ALA A 36 -1.62 -3.85 20.36
C ALA A 36 -0.67 -2.70 19.97
N SER A 37 -0.01 -2.82 18.82
CA SER A 37 0.93 -1.81 18.30
C SER A 37 0.24 -0.50 17.90
N VAL A 38 -0.94 -0.57 17.29
CA VAL A 38 -1.63 0.62 16.76
C VAL A 38 -2.65 1.24 17.71
N LYS A 39 -3.05 0.55 18.78
CA LYS A 39 -3.93 1.09 19.83
C LYS A 39 -3.50 2.48 20.35
N PRO A 40 -2.23 2.74 20.72
CA PRO A 40 -1.83 4.08 21.18
C PRO A 40 -1.87 5.15 20.08
N LEU A 41 -1.86 4.75 18.80
CA LEU A 41 -1.85 5.67 17.65
C LEU A 41 -3.27 6.15 17.28
N GLY A 42 -4.31 5.47 17.76
CA GLY A 42 -5.70 5.80 17.40
C GLY A 42 -6.11 5.35 16.00
N VAL A 43 -5.49 4.27 15.49
CA VAL A 43 -5.90 3.64 14.23
C VAL A 43 -7.32 3.09 14.35
N GLN A 44 -8.17 3.42 13.37
CA GLN A 44 -9.57 2.98 13.30
C GLN A 44 -9.92 2.29 11.99
N GLY A 45 -8.94 2.12 11.11
CA GLY A 45 -9.08 1.41 9.84
C GLY A 45 -7.73 1.24 9.18
N GLY A 46 -7.67 0.47 8.10
CA GLY A 46 -6.42 0.25 7.40
C GLY A 46 -6.50 -0.72 6.25
N ALA A 47 -5.39 -0.87 5.55
CA ALA A 47 -5.22 -1.80 4.45
C ALA A 47 -4.21 -2.88 4.83
N ILE A 48 -4.67 -4.12 4.93
CA ILE A 48 -3.81 -5.29 5.14
C ILE A 48 -3.26 -5.69 3.77
N VAL A 49 -1.96 -5.48 3.58
CA VAL A 49 -1.28 -5.65 2.31
C VAL A 49 -0.61 -7.02 2.27
N SER A 50 -0.82 -7.78 1.20
CA SER A 50 -0.05 -9.01 0.96
C SER A 50 1.42 -8.70 0.72
N GLY A 51 2.26 -9.31 1.57
CA GLY A 51 3.70 -9.38 1.40
C GLY A 51 4.08 -10.43 0.36
N SER A 52 5.29 -10.31 -0.16
CA SER A 52 5.84 -11.26 -1.15
C SER A 52 5.91 -12.71 -0.63
N PHE A 53 5.98 -12.88 0.68
CA PHE A 53 6.07 -14.17 1.36
C PHE A 53 4.73 -14.90 1.48
N GLN A 54 3.61 -14.27 1.14
CA GLN A 54 2.30 -14.93 1.09
C GLN A 54 1.95 -15.47 -0.30
N GLY A 55 2.75 -15.12 -1.31
CA GLY A 55 2.47 -15.49 -2.70
C GLY A 55 1.05 -15.08 -3.10
N PHE A 56 0.26 -16.05 -3.54
CA PHE A 56 -1.14 -15.89 -3.88
C PHE A 56 -2.09 -16.47 -2.83
N ASP A 57 -1.64 -16.78 -1.60
CA ASP A 57 -2.59 -17.19 -0.55
C ASP A 57 -3.45 -16.01 -0.11
N GLN A 58 -4.77 -16.22 -0.06
CA GLN A 58 -5.73 -15.23 0.47
C GLN A 58 -6.34 -15.68 1.80
N GLY A 59 -6.06 -16.91 2.26
CA GLY A 59 -6.66 -17.47 3.48
C GLY A 59 -6.39 -16.60 4.71
N TYR A 60 -5.13 -16.25 4.92
CA TYR A 60 -4.72 -15.42 6.06
C TYR A 60 -5.37 -14.02 5.98
N LEU A 61 -5.45 -13.44 4.78
CA LEU A 61 -5.96 -12.09 4.55
C LEU A 61 -7.45 -12.03 4.90
N LEU A 62 -8.23 -12.98 4.38
CA LEU A 62 -9.67 -13.08 4.65
C LEU A 62 -9.93 -13.30 6.15
N GLN A 63 -9.09 -14.09 6.83
CA GLN A 63 -9.21 -14.25 8.27
C GLN A 63 -8.88 -12.97 9.03
N ALA A 64 -7.80 -12.28 8.66
CA ALA A 64 -7.41 -11.02 9.28
C ALA A 64 -8.52 -9.96 9.15
N LEU A 65 -9.12 -9.82 7.97
CA LEU A 65 -10.22 -8.87 7.73
C LEU A 65 -11.46 -9.19 8.59
N ARG A 66 -11.81 -10.48 8.74
CA ARG A 66 -12.90 -10.88 9.63
C ARG A 66 -12.64 -10.51 11.09
N LEU A 67 -11.40 -10.63 11.56
CA LEU A 67 -11.02 -10.32 12.94
C LEU A 67 -10.92 -8.80 13.19
N LEU A 68 -10.45 -8.05 12.20
CA LEU A 68 -10.25 -6.59 12.28
C LEU A 68 -11.55 -5.80 12.09
N GLY A 69 -12.50 -6.33 11.33
CA GLY A 69 -13.81 -5.72 11.11
C GLY A 69 -13.86 -4.70 9.97
N PRO A 70 -15.01 -4.01 9.80
CA PRO A 70 -15.35 -3.28 8.57
C PRO A 70 -14.54 -2.00 8.32
N GLY A 71 -13.74 -1.54 9.29
CA GLY A 71 -12.78 -0.46 9.08
C GLY A 71 -11.54 -0.87 8.28
N PHE A 72 -11.36 -2.16 8.03
CA PHE A 72 -10.17 -2.70 7.36
C PHE A 72 -10.51 -3.32 6.00
N VAL A 73 -9.58 -3.16 5.07
CA VAL A 73 -9.66 -3.68 3.71
C VAL A 73 -8.42 -4.50 3.37
N GLY A 74 -8.53 -5.36 2.37
CA GLY A 74 -7.41 -6.17 1.89
C GLY A 74 -6.80 -5.65 0.60
N VAL A 75 -5.49 -5.84 0.45
CA VAL A 75 -4.76 -5.69 -0.81
C VAL A 75 -4.05 -7.02 -1.06
N THR A 76 -4.33 -7.67 -2.19
CA THR A 76 -3.88 -9.03 -2.45
C THR A 76 -3.06 -9.15 -3.72
N GLN A 77 -2.37 -10.28 -3.89
CA GLN A 77 -1.73 -10.67 -5.15
C GLN A 77 -2.50 -11.85 -5.73
N LEU A 78 -2.75 -11.83 -7.03
CA LEU A 78 -3.44 -12.91 -7.74
C LEU A 78 -2.64 -13.31 -8.98
N PRO A 79 -2.70 -14.58 -9.41
CA PRO A 79 -2.12 -14.98 -10.68
C PRO A 79 -2.87 -14.32 -11.84
N ALA A 80 -2.19 -14.09 -12.97
CA ALA A 80 -2.82 -13.54 -14.18
C ALA A 80 -4.01 -14.38 -14.69
N SER A 81 -4.02 -15.69 -14.37
CA SER A 81 -5.07 -16.64 -14.72
C SER A 81 -6.31 -16.59 -13.84
N VAL A 82 -6.36 -15.74 -12.80
CA VAL A 82 -7.53 -15.66 -11.91
C VAL A 82 -8.79 -15.33 -12.70
N THR A 83 -9.88 -16.03 -12.45
CA THR A 83 -11.16 -15.84 -13.15
C THR A 83 -11.98 -14.74 -12.49
N ASP A 84 -12.97 -14.19 -13.21
CA ASP A 84 -13.83 -13.14 -12.65
C ASP A 84 -14.67 -13.63 -11.46
N ALA A 85 -15.07 -14.91 -11.46
CA ALA A 85 -15.82 -15.52 -10.37
C ALA A 85 -14.96 -15.65 -9.09
N GLU A 86 -13.66 -15.90 -9.24
CA GLU A 86 -12.73 -15.97 -8.11
C GLU A 86 -12.52 -14.61 -7.42
N LEU A 87 -12.85 -13.49 -8.08
CA LEU A 87 -12.77 -12.15 -7.49
C LEU A 87 -13.92 -11.84 -6.53
N ASP A 88 -15.06 -12.54 -6.65
CA ASP A 88 -16.26 -12.23 -5.88
C ASP A 88 -16.08 -12.46 -4.38
N THR A 89 -15.45 -13.58 -4.02
CA THR A 89 -15.20 -13.95 -2.62
C THR A 89 -14.31 -12.92 -1.90
N PRO A 90 -13.10 -12.59 -2.39
CA PRO A 90 -12.27 -11.58 -1.74
C PRO A 90 -12.92 -10.19 -1.78
N ASN A 91 -13.65 -9.84 -2.84
CA ASN A 91 -14.33 -8.54 -2.91
C ASN A 91 -15.41 -8.40 -1.83
N ALA A 92 -16.23 -9.43 -1.64
CA ALA A 92 -17.24 -9.49 -0.59
C ALA A 92 -16.63 -9.45 0.82
N ALA A 93 -15.44 -10.01 0.99
CA ALA A 93 -14.70 -9.99 2.26
C ALA A 93 -13.96 -8.67 2.55
N GLY A 94 -14.01 -7.69 1.65
CA GLY A 94 -13.41 -6.37 1.87
C GLY A 94 -12.06 -6.14 1.17
N VAL A 95 -11.64 -7.01 0.25
CA VAL A 95 -10.47 -6.73 -0.60
C VAL A 95 -10.82 -5.63 -1.61
N ARG A 96 -9.90 -4.69 -1.82
CA ARG A 96 -10.13 -3.48 -2.63
C ARG A 96 -9.04 -3.17 -3.65
N ALA A 97 -7.98 -3.97 -3.67
CA ALA A 97 -6.82 -3.70 -4.50
C ALA A 97 -6.00 -4.95 -4.84
N LEU A 98 -5.36 -4.90 -6.01
CA LEU A 98 -4.27 -5.80 -6.40
C LEU A 98 -2.93 -5.15 -6.03
N ARG A 99 -1.98 -5.94 -5.57
CA ARG A 99 -0.58 -5.51 -5.42
C ARG A 99 0.27 -6.15 -6.50
N PHE A 100 1.18 -5.38 -7.08
CA PHE A 100 2.23 -5.86 -7.97
C PHE A 100 3.60 -5.54 -7.40
N ASN A 101 4.42 -6.57 -7.21
CA ASN A 101 5.77 -6.45 -6.70
C ASN A 101 6.78 -6.42 -7.85
N LEU A 102 6.98 -5.24 -8.42
CA LEU A 102 7.84 -5.04 -9.59
C LEU A 102 9.32 -4.92 -9.22
N LYS A 103 9.64 -4.45 -8.01
CA LYS A 103 11.03 -4.40 -7.49
C LYS A 103 11.73 -5.77 -7.47
N ARG A 104 10.98 -6.86 -7.64
CA ARG A 104 11.50 -8.24 -7.66
C ARG A 104 11.06 -9.02 -8.91
N GLY A 105 10.52 -8.34 -9.92
CA GLY A 105 9.90 -8.89 -11.12
C GLY A 105 10.67 -8.62 -12.43
N GLY A 106 10.15 -9.08 -13.57
CA GLY A 106 10.71 -8.91 -14.92
C GLY A 106 9.68 -8.42 -15.96
N SER A 107 10.10 -8.19 -17.21
CA SER A 107 9.30 -7.47 -18.23
C SER A 107 7.99 -8.17 -18.67
N GLU A 108 7.96 -9.49 -18.78
CA GLU A 108 6.72 -10.25 -19.09
C GLU A 108 5.62 -10.04 -18.03
N GLN A 109 6.00 -9.65 -16.82
CA GLN A 109 5.04 -9.33 -15.76
C GLN A 109 4.33 -7.99 -15.97
N LEU A 110 4.87 -7.07 -16.78
CA LEU A 110 4.26 -5.75 -17.00
C LEU A 110 3.05 -5.78 -17.94
N ASP A 111 3.11 -6.57 -19.01
CA ASP A 111 1.96 -6.72 -19.92
C ASP A 111 0.81 -7.49 -19.24
N GLN A 112 1.15 -8.52 -18.47
CA GLN A 112 0.18 -9.25 -17.64
C GLN A 112 -0.42 -8.36 -16.55
N LEU A 113 0.38 -7.47 -15.95
CA LEU A 113 -0.08 -6.47 -14.98
C LEU A 113 -1.12 -5.54 -15.61
N GLU A 114 -0.83 -4.94 -16.78
CA GLU A 114 -1.74 -3.99 -17.42
C GLU A 114 -3.10 -4.65 -17.71
N ALA A 115 -3.09 -5.83 -18.32
CA ALA A 115 -4.31 -6.57 -18.65
C ALA A 115 -5.10 -7.00 -17.40
N LEU A 116 -4.42 -7.52 -16.37
CA LEU A 116 -5.06 -7.94 -15.13
C LEU A 116 -5.64 -6.74 -14.36
N ALA A 117 -4.89 -5.65 -14.25
CA ALA A 117 -5.31 -4.43 -13.55
C ALA A 117 -6.56 -3.83 -14.20
N LEU A 118 -6.60 -3.73 -15.52
CA LEU A 118 -7.77 -3.21 -16.26
C LEU A 118 -9.01 -4.09 -16.03
N ARG A 119 -8.88 -5.41 -16.22
CA ARG A 119 -10.00 -6.35 -16.06
C ARG A 119 -10.53 -6.37 -14.63
N VAL A 120 -9.66 -6.43 -13.63
CA VAL A 120 -10.08 -6.48 -12.23
C VAL A 120 -10.72 -5.16 -11.80
N HIS A 121 -10.21 -4.02 -12.29
CA HIS A 121 -10.87 -2.75 -12.06
C HIS A 121 -12.27 -2.69 -12.69
N GLU A 122 -12.43 -3.14 -13.93
CA GLU A 122 -13.74 -3.19 -14.59
C GLU A 122 -14.73 -4.09 -13.81
N ARG A 123 -14.26 -5.23 -13.29
CA ARG A 123 -15.12 -6.23 -12.64
C ARG A 123 -15.51 -5.91 -11.20
N VAL A 124 -14.59 -5.39 -10.39
CA VAL A 124 -14.79 -5.17 -8.93
C VAL A 124 -14.30 -3.80 -8.45
N GLY A 125 -13.84 -2.93 -9.35
CA GLY A 125 -13.39 -1.57 -9.03
C GLY A 125 -12.04 -1.51 -8.32
N TRP A 126 -11.31 -2.61 -8.19
CA TRP A 126 -10.05 -2.61 -7.45
C TRP A 126 -9.00 -1.73 -8.11
N HIS A 127 -8.23 -1.01 -7.30
CA HIS A 127 -7.08 -0.26 -7.79
C HIS A 127 -5.82 -1.15 -7.77
N SER A 128 -4.74 -0.68 -8.38
CA SER A 128 -3.45 -1.36 -8.39
C SER A 128 -2.44 -0.67 -7.48
N GLU A 129 -1.79 -1.41 -6.60
CA GLU A 129 -0.68 -0.95 -5.77
C GLU A 129 0.63 -1.46 -6.32
N LEU A 130 1.61 -0.57 -6.51
CA LEU A 130 2.90 -0.92 -7.08
C LEU A 130 3.99 -0.77 -6.02
N TYR A 131 4.63 -1.89 -5.71
CA TYR A 131 5.93 -1.88 -5.04
C TYR A 131 7.02 -1.89 -6.11
N ILE A 132 7.54 -0.70 -6.41
CA ILE A 132 8.52 -0.44 -7.46
C ILE A 132 9.54 0.59 -6.97
N ASP A 133 10.75 0.54 -7.49
CA ASP A 133 11.74 1.60 -7.29
C ASP A 133 11.44 2.77 -8.23
N SER A 134 11.39 4.00 -7.72
CA SER A 134 10.97 5.17 -8.51
C SER A 134 11.82 5.42 -9.75
N ARG A 135 13.07 4.95 -9.77
CA ARG A 135 13.98 4.99 -10.93
C ARG A 135 13.40 4.29 -12.15
N GLU A 136 12.57 3.28 -11.94
CA GLU A 136 11.94 2.48 -13.00
C GLU A 136 10.61 3.07 -13.48
N LEU A 137 10.07 4.09 -12.80
CA LEU A 137 8.75 4.66 -13.14
C LEU A 137 8.73 5.32 -14.51
N ALA A 138 9.83 5.94 -14.94
CA ALA A 138 9.90 6.62 -16.24
C ALA A 138 9.63 5.65 -17.41
N ASP A 139 10.15 4.42 -17.31
CA ASP A 139 10.04 3.40 -18.36
C ASP A 139 8.61 2.86 -18.50
N ILE A 140 7.81 2.95 -17.43
CA ILE A 140 6.43 2.45 -17.40
C ILE A 140 5.37 3.55 -17.30
N GLU A 141 5.76 4.83 -17.25
CA GLU A 141 4.86 5.99 -17.04
C GLU A 141 3.67 5.97 -18.03
N THR A 142 3.94 5.67 -19.31
CA THR A 142 2.88 5.55 -20.33
C THR A 142 1.87 4.45 -20.04
N ARG A 143 2.30 3.30 -19.48
CA ARG A 143 1.39 2.22 -19.08
C ARG A 143 0.58 2.61 -17.86
N LEU A 144 1.22 3.26 -16.88
CA LEU A 144 0.54 3.73 -15.68
C LEU A 144 -0.61 4.69 -16.02
N HIS A 145 -0.47 5.53 -17.04
CA HIS A 145 -1.54 6.41 -17.49
C HIS A 145 -2.78 5.71 -18.04
N LYS A 146 -2.67 4.45 -18.46
CA LYS A 146 -3.83 3.68 -18.92
C LYS A 146 -4.59 3.05 -17.77
N LEU A 147 -3.96 2.88 -16.61
CA LEU A 147 -4.60 2.23 -15.47
C LEU A 147 -5.55 3.20 -14.77
N PRO A 148 -6.74 2.74 -14.36
CA PRO A 148 -7.81 3.62 -13.88
C PRO A 148 -7.57 4.19 -12.48
N ALA A 149 -6.86 3.44 -11.62
CA ALA A 149 -6.52 3.87 -10.26
C ALA A 149 -5.26 3.14 -9.77
N ILE A 150 -4.25 3.90 -9.34
CA ILE A 150 -2.96 3.38 -8.90
C ILE A 150 -2.52 4.02 -7.59
N SER A 151 -1.83 3.24 -6.75
CA SER A 151 -0.93 3.78 -5.72
C SER A 151 0.51 3.28 -5.84
N ILE A 152 1.48 4.11 -5.48
CA ILE A 152 2.89 3.74 -5.34
C ILE A 152 3.25 3.58 -3.86
N ASP A 153 3.89 2.46 -3.51
CA ASP A 153 4.31 2.15 -2.15
C ASP A 153 5.54 2.99 -1.72
N HIS A 154 5.64 3.26 -0.40
CA HIS A 154 6.83 3.78 0.29
C HIS A 154 7.50 5.01 -0.33
N LEU A 155 6.70 6.02 -0.72
CA LEU A 155 7.19 7.25 -1.37
C LEU A 155 8.08 6.99 -2.62
N GLY A 156 7.96 5.82 -3.27
CA GLY A 156 8.77 5.47 -4.42
C GLY A 156 10.24 5.11 -4.14
N LEU A 157 10.67 5.01 -2.87
CA LEU A 157 12.00 4.50 -2.45
C LEU A 157 13.22 5.37 -2.78
N SER A 158 13.42 5.81 -4.02
CA SER A 158 14.67 6.48 -4.45
C SER A 158 14.48 7.94 -4.88
N ALA A 159 15.44 8.78 -4.51
CA ALA A 159 15.44 10.23 -4.76
C ALA A 159 15.45 10.55 -6.26
N GLU A 160 16.20 9.77 -7.02
CA GLU A 160 16.37 9.92 -8.47
C GLU A 160 15.04 9.90 -9.22
N GLY A 161 14.08 9.09 -8.78
CA GLY A 161 12.76 9.00 -9.41
C GLY A 161 11.70 9.94 -8.84
N LEU A 162 12.00 10.77 -7.83
CA LEU A 162 11.04 11.73 -7.26
C LEU A 162 10.40 12.66 -8.32
N PRO A 163 11.11 13.21 -9.32
CA PRO A 163 10.48 14.03 -10.35
C PRO A 163 9.39 13.30 -11.15
N VAL A 164 9.55 11.99 -11.37
CA VAL A 164 8.52 11.16 -12.04
C VAL A 164 7.35 10.92 -11.10
N LEU A 165 7.64 10.60 -9.83
CA LEU A 165 6.63 10.39 -8.80
C LEU A 165 5.72 11.62 -8.62
N LEU A 166 6.29 12.82 -8.64
CA LEU A 166 5.55 14.08 -8.56
C LEU A 166 4.60 14.26 -9.76
N ARG A 167 5.06 14.04 -10.99
CA ARG A 167 4.18 14.09 -12.19
C ARG A 167 3.04 13.08 -12.13
N LEU A 168 3.30 11.90 -11.57
CA LEU A 168 2.26 10.88 -11.35
C LEU A 168 1.25 11.35 -10.30
N ALA A 169 1.72 11.97 -9.20
CA ALA A 169 0.85 12.54 -8.16
C ALA A 169 -0.04 13.68 -8.70
N GLU A 170 0.50 14.57 -9.52
CA GLU A 170 -0.25 15.62 -10.24
C GLU A 170 -1.38 15.03 -11.10
N ARG A 171 -1.14 13.84 -11.68
CA ARG A 171 -2.12 13.08 -12.47
C ARG A 171 -3.06 12.20 -11.65
N GLY A 172 -3.01 12.29 -10.32
CA GLY A 172 -3.95 11.62 -9.41
C GLY A 172 -3.51 10.24 -8.91
N VAL A 173 -2.29 9.79 -9.23
CA VAL A 173 -1.73 8.58 -8.61
C VAL A 173 -1.53 8.81 -7.12
N ARG A 174 -1.98 7.86 -6.29
CA ARG A 174 -1.81 7.95 -4.83
C ARG A 174 -0.41 7.50 -4.43
N ILE A 175 0.16 8.11 -3.41
CA ILE A 175 1.49 7.78 -2.90
C ILE A 175 1.36 7.40 -1.43
N LYS A 176 1.86 6.22 -1.04
CA LYS A 176 1.84 5.81 0.36
C LYS A 176 2.99 6.47 1.12
N ALA A 177 2.63 7.30 2.10
CA ALA A 177 3.52 7.92 3.07
C ALA A 177 3.82 6.91 4.20
N CYS A 178 4.67 5.93 3.88
CA CYS A 178 5.10 4.88 4.79
C CYS A 178 6.53 4.44 4.46
N GLY A 179 7.14 3.60 5.30
CA GLY A 179 8.47 3.05 5.02
C GLY A 179 9.57 4.10 4.96
N PHE A 180 9.48 5.17 5.76
CA PHE A 180 10.43 6.29 5.78
C PHE A 180 11.88 5.83 6.07
N GLY A 181 12.06 4.71 6.76
CA GLY A 181 13.37 4.08 6.94
C GLY A 181 13.98 3.40 5.71
N ARG A 182 13.28 3.37 4.57
CA ARG A 182 13.70 2.71 3.33
C ARG A 182 14.21 3.67 2.26
N VAL A 183 13.98 4.98 2.44
CA VAL A 183 14.27 5.98 1.41
C VAL A 183 15.66 6.59 1.57
N ASP A 184 16.19 7.17 0.49
CA ASP A 184 17.51 7.84 0.44
C ASP A 184 17.40 9.37 0.33
N PHE A 185 16.22 9.94 0.63
CA PHE A 185 15.94 11.38 0.56
C PHE A 185 15.30 11.93 1.85
N PRO A 186 15.35 13.26 2.05
CA PRO A 186 14.64 13.92 3.14
C PRO A 186 13.11 13.75 3.02
N VAL A 187 12.51 12.99 3.94
CA VAL A 187 11.08 12.64 3.91
C VAL A 187 10.19 13.88 4.03
N ARG A 188 10.55 14.84 4.88
CA ARG A 188 9.74 16.04 5.16
C ARG A 188 9.51 16.87 3.88
N GLU A 189 10.56 17.03 3.09
CA GLU A 189 10.57 17.74 1.81
C GLU A 189 9.74 16.97 0.78
N ALA A 190 9.96 15.66 0.65
CA ALA A 190 9.19 14.83 -0.27
C ALA A 190 7.67 14.86 0.03
N LEU A 191 7.28 14.81 1.31
CA LEU A 191 5.88 14.94 1.72
C LEU A 191 5.28 16.29 1.28
N ARG A 192 6.03 17.39 1.47
CA ARG A 192 5.59 18.72 1.05
C ARG A 192 5.44 18.82 -0.46
N ASP A 193 6.41 18.32 -1.20
CA ASP A 193 6.39 18.38 -2.67
C ASP A 193 5.24 17.56 -3.25
N ILE A 194 5.01 16.35 -2.74
CA ILE A 194 3.89 15.50 -3.18
C ILE A 194 2.53 16.14 -2.82
N ASN A 195 2.40 16.70 -1.62
CA ASN A 195 1.18 17.39 -1.21
C ASN A 195 0.92 18.66 -2.04
N ALA A 196 1.97 19.41 -2.38
CA ALA A 196 1.89 20.59 -3.24
C ALA A 196 1.48 20.22 -4.67
N ALA A 197 2.01 19.11 -5.20
CA ALA A 197 1.61 18.55 -6.49
C ALA A 197 0.13 18.14 -6.49
N ASN A 198 -0.33 17.44 -5.45
CA ASN A 198 -1.72 17.09 -5.27
C ASN A 198 -2.03 16.74 -3.80
N PRO A 199 -2.86 17.53 -3.08
CA PRO A 199 -3.11 17.29 -1.65
C PRO A 199 -3.95 16.03 -1.39
N ASN A 200 -4.47 15.39 -2.44
CA ASN A 200 -5.14 14.12 -2.35
C ASN A 200 -4.17 12.93 -2.55
N ALA A 201 -2.92 13.14 -2.95
CA ALA A 201 -2.03 12.04 -3.33
C ALA A 201 -1.60 11.18 -2.12
N LEU A 202 -1.26 11.79 -0.99
CA LEU A 202 -0.66 11.08 0.14
C LEU A 202 -1.67 10.22 0.91
N MET A 203 -1.24 9.01 1.28
CA MET A 203 -1.95 8.12 2.19
C MET A 203 -0.96 7.56 3.22
N PHE A 204 -1.16 7.86 4.51
CA PHE A 204 -0.29 7.36 5.58
C PHE A 204 -0.39 5.84 5.73
N GLY A 205 0.72 5.19 6.07
CA GLY A 205 0.74 3.81 6.53
C GLY A 205 1.92 3.53 7.46
N THR A 206 1.78 2.54 8.33
CA THR A 206 2.81 2.18 9.31
C THR A 206 3.90 1.30 8.71
N ASP A 207 3.62 0.56 7.65
CA ASP A 207 4.45 -0.52 7.12
C ASP A 207 4.78 -1.60 8.18
N LEU A 208 4.00 -1.72 9.27
CA LEU A 208 4.23 -2.74 10.31
C LEU A 208 4.16 -4.16 9.73
N PRO A 209 4.99 -5.12 10.19
CA PRO A 209 6.02 -4.99 11.23
C PRO A 209 7.39 -4.53 10.68
N SER A 210 7.39 -3.75 9.60
CA SER A 210 8.56 -3.15 8.95
C SER A 210 9.54 -4.19 8.40
N THR A 211 9.00 -5.24 7.78
CA THR A 211 9.80 -6.35 7.23
C THR A 211 10.91 -5.82 6.29
N ARG A 212 12.17 -6.14 6.63
CA ARG A 212 13.37 -5.70 5.90
C ARG A 212 13.58 -4.18 5.79
N ALA A 213 12.86 -3.36 6.55
CA ALA A 213 13.14 -1.93 6.59
C ALA A 213 14.45 -1.70 7.37
N PRO A 214 15.41 -0.91 6.85
CA PRO A 214 16.62 -0.54 7.59
C PRO A 214 16.33 0.12 8.94
N ARG A 215 15.30 0.98 8.98
CA ARG A 215 14.71 1.53 10.21
C ARG A 215 13.23 1.15 10.25
N PRO A 216 12.73 0.56 11.36
CA PRO A 216 11.32 0.26 11.51
C PRO A 216 10.50 1.54 11.70
N PHE A 217 9.18 1.40 11.57
CA PHE A 217 8.25 2.47 11.88
C PHE A 217 8.36 2.94 13.35
N GLN A 218 8.22 4.24 13.55
CA GLN A 218 8.18 4.88 14.86
C GLN A 218 7.00 5.85 14.92
N ALA A 219 6.42 6.06 16.11
CA ALA A 219 5.28 6.98 16.27
C ALA A 219 5.60 8.41 15.78
N ASP A 220 6.84 8.86 15.98
CA ASP A 220 7.36 10.14 15.50
C ASP A 220 7.29 10.30 13.97
N ASP A 221 7.15 9.21 13.19
CA ASP A 221 6.90 9.31 11.74
C ASP A 221 5.54 9.98 11.45
N ILE A 222 4.55 9.82 12.33
CA ILE A 222 3.25 10.51 12.25
C ILE A 222 3.43 11.99 12.57
N GLU A 223 4.21 12.32 13.60
CA GLU A 223 4.50 13.71 14.00
C GLU A 223 5.24 14.44 12.87
N LEU A 224 6.24 13.79 12.25
CA LEU A 224 6.95 14.31 11.09
C LEU A 224 5.99 14.64 9.95
N LEU A 225 5.03 13.75 9.65
CA LEU A 225 4.02 13.98 8.62
C LEU A 225 3.12 15.17 8.96
N ILE A 226 2.64 15.25 10.20
CA ILE A 226 1.78 16.35 10.66
C ILE A 226 2.54 17.69 10.56
N ASP A 227 3.78 17.75 11.03
CA ASP A 227 4.61 18.94 10.96
C ASP A 227 4.97 19.34 9.52
N ALA A 228 5.11 18.36 8.62
CA ALA A 228 5.44 18.61 7.22
C ALA A 228 4.26 19.27 6.49
N LEU A 229 3.05 18.77 6.71
CA LEU A 229 1.83 19.11 5.96
C LEU A 229 0.95 20.17 6.64
N GLY A 230 1.07 20.32 7.96
CA GLY A 230 0.11 21.06 8.78
C GLY A 230 -1.19 20.28 8.98
N GLU A 231 -1.97 20.64 10.01
CA GLU A 231 -3.11 19.84 10.50
C GLU A 231 -4.13 19.48 9.41
N LYS A 232 -4.47 20.43 8.54
CA LYS A 232 -5.50 20.26 7.51
C LYS A 232 -5.12 19.21 6.46
N ASP A 233 -3.91 19.30 5.90
CA ASP A 233 -3.47 18.36 4.86
C ASP A 233 -2.98 17.04 5.48
N ALA A 234 -2.47 17.08 6.72
CA ALA A 234 -2.22 15.88 7.50
C ALA A 234 -3.51 15.06 7.72
N GLN A 235 -4.64 15.71 8.05
CA GLN A 235 -5.95 15.04 8.17
C GLN A 235 -6.33 14.27 6.90
N ARG A 236 -6.09 14.87 5.72
CA ARG A 236 -6.34 14.21 4.43
C ARG A 236 -5.44 12.99 4.26
N ALA A 237 -4.15 13.13 4.54
CA ALA A 237 -3.17 12.07 4.38
C ALA A 237 -3.39 10.90 5.35
N VAL A 238 -3.77 11.18 6.61
CA VAL A 238 -3.97 10.13 7.64
C VAL A 238 -5.34 9.49 7.60
N TRP A 239 -6.33 10.06 6.91
CA TRP A 239 -7.67 9.49 6.83
C TRP A 239 -8.33 9.64 5.46
N ASP A 240 -8.70 10.87 5.08
CA ASP A 240 -9.69 11.10 4.01
C ASP A 240 -9.28 10.50 2.67
N ASN A 241 -8.00 10.66 2.31
CA ASN A 241 -7.47 10.18 1.03
C ASN A 241 -7.54 8.66 0.94
N ALA A 242 -7.13 7.96 2.00
CA ALA A 242 -7.13 6.51 2.03
C ALA A 242 -8.57 5.96 2.13
N ALA A 243 -9.39 6.50 3.04
CA ALA A 243 -10.77 6.06 3.19
C ALA A 243 -11.57 6.17 1.87
N SER A 244 -11.37 7.27 1.12
CA SER A 244 -11.95 7.46 -0.20
C SER A 244 -11.38 6.48 -1.23
N PHE A 245 -10.05 6.35 -1.31
CA PHE A 245 -9.39 5.52 -2.33
C PHE A 245 -9.67 4.02 -2.18
N TYR A 246 -9.73 3.54 -0.94
CA TYR A 246 -10.11 2.15 -0.63
C TYR A 246 -11.62 1.91 -0.62
N ARG A 247 -12.45 2.96 -0.81
CA ARG A 247 -13.91 2.86 -0.78
C ARG A 247 -14.40 2.22 0.52
N LEU A 248 -13.91 2.75 1.65
CA LEU A 248 -14.50 2.40 2.94
C LEU A 248 -15.99 2.81 2.95
N PRO A 249 -16.87 1.98 3.54
CA PRO A 249 -18.30 2.28 3.67
C PRO A 249 -18.58 3.43 4.66
#